data_AF-A0A2D6XG10-F1
#
_entry.id   AF-A0A2D6XG10-F1
#
_cell.length_a   1.000
_cell.length_b   1.000
_cell.length_c   1.000
_cell.angle_alpha   90.00
_cell.angle_beta   90.00
_cell.angle_gamma   90.00
#
_symmetry.space_group_name_H-M   'P 1'
#
loop_
_entity.id
_entity.type
_entity.pdbx_description
1 polymer ?
#
loop_
_entity_poly.entity_id
_entity_poly.type
_entity_poly.pdbx_seq_one_letter_code
_entity_poly.pdbx_strand_id
1 'polypeptide(L)'
;MTKKIIYTDANGEMCVVHPAYGDRLRPKGETEDELLTRVAARSIPTGTPFEIVDEPAVPTDRTYRNAWEWKNKIEVNMPKARGIHMDRIRAVRNDKLKEKDTEFMKAFEARDAALQAQIAAEKQVLRDIPQTFDLSIHTNPTALKAAWPTGLPRPAL
;
A
#
# COMPACT_ATOMS: atom_id res chain seq x y z
N MET A 1 -11.78 25.38 5.39
CA MET A 1 -10.97 24.19 5.01
C MET A 1 -11.92 23.22 4.34
N THR A 2 -11.51 22.58 3.25
CA THR A 2 -12.31 21.57 2.55
C THR A 2 -12.46 20.32 3.42
N LYS A 3 -13.61 19.67 3.35
CA LYS A 3 -13.90 18.42 4.08
C LYS A 3 -13.88 17.23 3.13
N LYS A 4 -13.67 16.04 3.67
CA LYS A 4 -13.73 14.75 2.98
C LYS A 4 -14.72 13.87 3.72
N ILE A 5 -15.28 12.90 3.00
CA ILE A 5 -16.17 11.90 3.60
C ILE A 5 -15.44 10.57 3.58
N ILE A 6 -15.40 9.89 4.72
CA ILE A 6 -14.75 8.58 4.84
C ILE A 6 -15.78 7.54 5.28
N TYR A 7 -15.64 6.32 4.79
CA TYR A 7 -16.47 5.19 5.20
C TYR A 7 -15.68 3.90 5.06
N THR A 8 -16.15 2.81 5.65
CA THR A 8 -15.58 1.47 5.45
C THR A 8 -16.51 0.67 4.57
N ASP A 9 -15.99 0.08 3.50
CA ASP A 9 -16.78 -0.73 2.59
C ASP A 9 -17.09 -2.14 3.14
N ALA A 10 -17.83 -2.94 2.35
CA ALA A 10 -18.19 -4.31 2.73
C ALA A 10 -16.98 -5.26 2.86
N ASN A 11 -15.82 -4.91 2.31
CA ASN A 11 -14.59 -5.68 2.40
C ASN A 11 -13.73 -5.27 3.62
N GLY A 12 -14.17 -4.28 4.39
CA GLY A 12 -13.40 -3.72 5.50
C GLY A 12 -12.26 -2.82 5.03
N GLU A 13 -12.33 -2.28 3.82
CA GLU A 13 -11.41 -1.28 3.29
C GLU A 13 -11.96 0.12 3.53
N MET A 14 -11.11 1.01 4.01
CA MET A 14 -11.50 2.40 4.19
C MET A 14 -11.55 3.10 2.83
N CYS A 15 -12.59 3.86 2.57
CA CYS A 15 -12.80 4.67 1.37
C CYS A 15 -12.73 6.16 1.72
N VAL A 16 -12.25 6.99 0.78
CA VAL A 16 -12.22 8.45 0.93
C VAL A 16 -12.89 9.07 -0.27
N VAL A 17 -13.98 9.79 -0.04
CA VAL A 17 -14.74 10.52 -1.04
C VAL A 17 -14.28 11.98 -1.03
N HIS A 18 -14.03 12.52 -2.22
CA HIS A 18 -13.55 13.88 -2.43
C HIS A 18 -14.69 14.72 -3.03
N PRO A 19 -15.42 15.53 -2.22
CA PRO A 19 -16.44 16.42 -2.75
C PRO A 19 -15.84 17.46 -3.70
N ALA A 20 -16.54 17.75 -4.80
CA ALA A 20 -16.11 18.71 -5.80
C ALA A 20 -16.55 20.15 -5.43
N TYR A 21 -15.86 20.76 -4.46
CA TYR A 21 -16.22 22.09 -3.93
C TYR A 21 -16.24 23.21 -4.98
N GLY A 22 -15.38 23.13 -5.99
CA GLY A 22 -15.25 24.12 -7.07
C GLY A 22 -16.05 23.79 -8.33
N ASP A 23 -16.97 22.82 -8.28
CA ASP A 23 -17.76 22.44 -9.44
C ASP A 23 -18.69 23.60 -9.89
N ARG A 24 -18.58 24.00 -11.15
CA ARG A 24 -19.41 25.05 -11.76
C ARG A 24 -20.87 24.63 -11.91
N LEU A 25 -21.14 23.32 -11.89
CA LEU A 25 -22.49 22.76 -11.96
C LEU A 25 -23.14 22.59 -10.57
N ARG A 26 -22.46 23.03 -9.50
CA ARG A 26 -23.03 23.02 -8.16
C ARG A 26 -24.32 23.86 -8.13
N PRO A 27 -25.43 23.35 -7.55
CA PRO A 27 -26.65 24.13 -7.42
C PRO A 27 -26.38 25.48 -6.75
N LYS A 28 -26.89 26.56 -7.36
CA LYS A 28 -26.64 27.92 -6.88
C LYS A 28 -27.24 28.08 -5.49
N GLY A 29 -26.41 28.47 -4.52
CA GLY A 29 -26.83 28.64 -3.12
C GLY A 29 -26.73 27.37 -2.27
N GLU A 30 -26.31 26.22 -2.83
CA GLU A 30 -26.06 25.00 -2.04
C GLU A 30 -24.96 25.28 -1.00
N THR A 31 -25.28 25.05 0.26
CA THR A 31 -24.36 25.12 1.40
C THR A 31 -23.37 23.96 1.38
N GLU A 32 -22.26 24.06 2.11
CA GLU A 32 -21.28 22.97 2.19
C GLU A 32 -21.87 21.69 2.81
N ASP A 33 -22.76 21.82 3.79
CA ASP A 33 -23.42 20.70 4.45
C ASP A 33 -24.40 19.98 3.50
N GLU A 34 -25.11 20.74 2.67
CA GLU A 34 -25.97 20.17 1.61
C GLU A 34 -25.14 19.43 0.56
N LEU A 35 -24.00 20.00 0.14
CA LEU A 35 -23.06 19.34 -0.77
C LEU A 35 -22.57 18.01 -0.17
N LEU A 36 -22.14 18.02 1.09
CA LEU A 36 -21.63 16.82 1.77
C LEU A 36 -22.70 15.74 1.89
N THR A 37 -23.91 16.12 2.29
CA THR A 37 -25.07 15.20 2.36
C THR A 37 -25.39 14.58 1.01
N ARG A 38 -25.45 15.39 -0.06
CA ARG A 38 -25.73 14.93 -1.42
C ARG A 38 -24.65 13.99 -1.94
N VAL A 39 -23.38 14.31 -1.70
CA VAL A 39 -22.25 13.47 -2.10
C VAL A 39 -22.25 12.15 -1.32
N ALA A 40 -22.48 12.18 -0.01
CA ALA A 40 -22.60 10.98 0.81
C ALA A 40 -23.71 10.05 0.29
N ALA A 41 -24.91 10.57 0.07
CA ALA A 41 -26.05 9.80 -0.42
C ALA A 41 -25.82 9.17 -1.81
N ARG A 42 -25.00 9.79 -2.66
CA ARG A 42 -24.66 9.28 -4.00
C ARG A 42 -23.52 8.26 -3.98
N SER A 43 -22.51 8.50 -3.16
CA SER A 43 -21.23 7.77 -3.22
C SER A 43 -21.12 6.62 -2.24
N ILE A 44 -21.96 6.59 -1.20
CA ILE A 44 -21.87 5.63 -0.11
C ILE A 44 -23.05 4.67 -0.19
N PRO A 45 -22.82 3.34 -0.10
CA PRO A 45 -23.93 2.38 -0.11
C PRO A 45 -24.92 2.67 1.02
N THR A 46 -26.21 2.57 0.72
CA THR A 46 -27.30 2.87 1.67
C THR A 46 -27.12 2.12 2.99
N GLY A 47 -27.19 2.86 4.10
CA GLY A 47 -27.04 2.30 5.44
C GLY A 47 -25.59 2.14 5.92
N THR A 48 -24.58 2.48 5.11
CA THR A 48 -23.18 2.43 5.53
C THR A 48 -22.84 3.65 6.39
N PRO A 49 -22.33 3.47 7.62
CA PRO A 49 -21.84 4.57 8.44
C PRO A 49 -20.68 5.29 7.75
N PHE A 50 -20.64 6.61 7.90
CA PHE A 50 -19.57 7.46 7.37
C PHE A 50 -19.25 8.59 8.33
N GLU A 51 -18.06 9.17 8.16
CA GLU A 51 -17.58 10.30 8.94
C GLU A 51 -17.15 11.44 8.02
N ILE A 52 -17.34 12.67 8.46
CA ILE A 52 -16.90 13.87 7.77
C ILE A 52 -15.66 14.40 8.48
N VAL A 53 -14.55 14.47 7.77
CA VAL A 53 -13.25 14.90 8.32
C VAL A 53 -12.72 16.09 7.53
N ASP A 54 -11.90 16.93 8.17
CA ASP A 54 -11.20 17.98 7.44
C ASP A 54 -10.11 17.36 6.54
N GLU A 55 -9.85 17.95 5.38
CA GLU A 55 -8.88 17.43 4.40
C GLU A 55 -7.49 17.11 4.99
N PRO A 56 -6.90 17.93 5.89
CA PRO A 56 -5.61 17.61 6.51
C PRO A 56 -5.62 16.37 7.40
N ALA A 57 -6.79 15.88 7.83
CA ALA A 57 -6.90 14.65 8.60
C ALA A 57 -6.68 13.39 7.74
N VAL A 58 -6.78 13.51 6.42
CA VAL A 58 -6.47 12.43 5.47
C VAL A 58 -4.97 12.42 5.21
N PRO A 59 -4.24 11.33 5.54
CA PRO A 59 -2.79 11.29 5.34
C PRO A 59 -2.42 11.45 3.86
N THR A 60 -1.39 12.24 3.59
CA THR A 60 -0.83 12.41 2.23
C THR A 60 0.05 11.23 1.83
N ASP A 61 0.75 10.61 2.79
CA ASP A 61 1.48 9.36 2.57
C ASP A 61 0.50 8.19 2.43
N ARG A 62 0.38 7.69 1.20
CA ARG A 62 -0.51 6.60 0.81
C ARG A 62 0.20 5.25 0.71
N THR A 63 1.45 5.12 1.17
CA THR A 63 2.23 3.87 1.11
C THR A 63 1.43 2.69 1.69
N TYR A 64 0.67 2.89 2.78
CA TYR A 64 -0.16 1.86 3.41
C TYR A 64 -1.66 2.17 3.35
N ARG A 65 -2.12 2.78 2.25
CA ARG A 65 -3.52 3.17 2.06
C ARG A 65 -4.54 2.05 2.30
N ASN A 66 -4.20 0.82 1.92
CA ASN A 66 -5.08 -0.36 2.08
C ASN A 66 -5.02 -0.95 3.50
N ALA A 67 -4.18 -0.41 4.38
CA ALA A 67 -4.16 -0.71 5.80
C ALA A 67 -4.73 0.45 6.64
N TRP A 68 -5.30 1.48 6.03
CA TRP A 68 -5.96 2.54 6.80
C TRP A 68 -7.22 2.01 7.50
N GLU A 69 -7.40 2.43 8.74
CA GLU A 69 -8.58 2.15 9.55
C GLU A 69 -9.03 3.41 10.29
N TRP A 70 -10.32 3.49 10.60
CA TRP A 70 -10.88 4.59 11.37
C TRP A 70 -10.93 4.24 12.86
N LYS A 71 -10.23 5.01 13.69
CA LYS A 71 -10.22 4.94 15.16
C LYS A 71 -10.32 6.33 15.77
N ASN A 72 -11.39 7.07 15.45
CA ASN A 72 -11.56 8.51 15.71
C ASN A 72 -10.58 9.44 14.95
N LYS A 73 -9.57 8.85 14.31
CA LYS A 73 -8.68 9.42 13.31
C LYS A 73 -8.27 8.31 12.34
N ILE A 74 -7.72 8.67 11.20
CA ILE A 74 -7.16 7.69 10.27
C ILE A 74 -5.85 7.17 10.84
N GLU A 75 -5.81 5.87 11.14
CA GLU A 75 -4.62 5.16 11.62
C GLU A 75 -4.21 4.07 10.63
N VAL A 76 -2.97 3.63 10.72
CA VAL A 76 -2.48 2.47 9.94
C VAL A 76 -2.59 1.22 10.80
N ASN A 77 -3.37 0.26 10.35
CA ASN A 77 -3.42 -1.09 10.89
C ASN A 77 -2.07 -1.79 10.64
N MET A 78 -1.21 -1.84 11.66
CA MET A 78 0.15 -2.36 11.53
C MET A 78 0.21 -3.83 11.08
N PRO A 79 -0.65 -4.76 11.56
CA PRO A 79 -0.74 -6.11 11.01
C PRO A 79 -1.00 -6.13 9.50
N LYS A 80 -2.02 -5.40 9.00
CA LYS A 80 -2.31 -5.32 7.56
C LYS A 80 -1.14 -4.68 6.79
N ALA A 81 -0.55 -3.62 7.33
CA ALA A 81 0.56 -2.91 6.70
C ALA A 81 1.80 -3.81 6.51
N ARG A 82 2.14 -4.64 7.50
CA ARG A 82 3.25 -5.62 7.38
C ARG A 82 2.98 -6.66 6.29
N GLY A 83 1.74 -7.11 6.15
CA GLY A 83 1.31 -8.00 5.05
C GLY A 83 1.55 -7.35 3.69
N ILE A 84 1.01 -6.15 3.48
CA ILE A 84 1.20 -5.35 2.25
C ILE A 84 2.70 -5.16 1.95
N HIS A 85 3.48 -4.85 2.97
CA HIS A 85 4.91 -4.62 2.83
C HIS A 85 5.68 -5.88 2.42
N MET A 86 5.37 -7.02 3.05
CA MET A 86 5.95 -8.31 2.67
C MET A 86 5.55 -8.72 1.25
N ASP A 87 4.32 -8.44 0.81
CA ASP A 87 3.90 -8.74 -0.56
C ASP A 87 4.65 -7.90 -1.59
N ARG A 88 4.98 -6.64 -1.28
CA ARG A 88 5.88 -5.82 -2.12
C ARG A 88 7.29 -6.37 -2.18
N ILE A 89 7.85 -6.81 -1.05
CA ILE A 89 9.15 -7.48 -1.00
C ILE A 89 9.14 -8.74 -1.88
N ARG A 90 8.09 -9.56 -1.77
CA ARG A 90 7.91 -10.78 -2.57
C ARG A 90 7.83 -10.49 -4.07
N ALA A 91 7.15 -9.42 -4.47
CA ALA A 91 7.06 -9.00 -5.86
C ALA A 91 8.44 -8.66 -6.44
N VAL A 92 9.20 -7.79 -5.77
CA VAL A 92 10.55 -7.41 -6.21
C VAL A 92 11.51 -8.61 -6.19
N ARG A 93 11.44 -9.44 -5.16
CA ARG A 93 12.20 -10.70 -5.08
C ARG A 93 11.88 -11.62 -6.25
N ASN A 94 10.60 -11.77 -6.63
CA ASN A 94 10.21 -12.61 -7.77
C ASN A 94 10.83 -12.12 -9.07
N ASP A 95 10.83 -10.81 -9.30
CA ASP A 95 11.45 -10.25 -10.49
C ASP A 95 12.97 -10.47 -10.48
N LYS A 96 13.61 -10.31 -9.31
CA LYS A 96 15.04 -10.61 -9.17
C LYS A 96 15.38 -12.10 -9.39
N LEU A 97 14.50 -13.02 -8.98
CA LEU A 97 14.64 -14.44 -9.24
C LEU A 97 14.58 -14.74 -10.76
N LYS A 98 13.66 -14.12 -11.51
CA LYS A 98 13.57 -14.27 -12.97
C LYS A 98 14.83 -13.76 -13.69
N GLU A 99 15.39 -12.64 -13.23
CA GLU A 99 16.68 -12.15 -13.74
C GLU A 99 17.79 -13.18 -13.53
N LYS A 100 17.88 -13.72 -12.31
CA LYS A 100 18.88 -14.74 -11.95
C LYS A 100 18.67 -16.06 -12.69
N ASP A 101 17.42 -16.43 -13.00
CA ASP A 101 17.13 -17.58 -13.87
C ASP A 101 17.71 -17.38 -15.27
N THR A 102 17.59 -16.18 -15.82
CA THR A 102 18.18 -15.84 -17.13
C THR A 102 19.71 -15.91 -17.09
N GLU A 103 20.34 -15.37 -16.04
CA GLU A 103 21.80 -15.44 -15.85
C GLU A 103 22.27 -16.89 -15.70
N PHE A 104 21.52 -17.72 -14.95
CA PHE A 104 21.84 -19.13 -14.76
C PHE A 104 21.82 -19.89 -16.09
N MET A 105 20.81 -19.65 -16.95
CA MET A 105 20.74 -20.29 -18.27
C MET A 105 21.93 -19.94 -19.17
N LYS A 106 22.38 -18.69 -19.15
CA LYS A 106 23.59 -18.28 -19.88
C LYS A 106 24.85 -18.99 -19.38
N ALA A 107 25.00 -19.09 -18.05
CA ALA A 107 26.12 -19.81 -17.43
C ALA A 107 26.10 -21.32 -17.77
N PHE A 108 24.90 -21.90 -17.80
CA PHE A 108 24.68 -23.28 -18.20
C PHE A 108 25.08 -23.53 -19.65
N GLU A 109 24.64 -22.68 -20.59
CA GLU A 109 25.03 -22.75 -22.01
C GLU A 109 26.54 -22.58 -22.21
N ALA A 110 27.18 -21.71 -21.42
CA ALA A 110 28.62 -21.52 -21.40
C ALA A 110 29.40 -22.66 -20.70
N ARG A 111 28.72 -23.62 -20.08
CA ARG A 111 29.30 -24.69 -19.23
C ARG A 111 30.15 -24.15 -18.07
N ASP A 112 29.84 -22.96 -17.57
CA ASP A 112 30.51 -22.36 -16.42
C ASP A 112 29.90 -22.89 -15.12
N ALA A 113 30.48 -23.96 -14.59
CA ALA A 113 29.99 -24.60 -13.37
C ALA A 113 30.17 -23.73 -12.11
N ALA A 114 31.20 -22.88 -12.09
CA ALA A 114 31.46 -22.00 -10.94
C ALA A 114 30.38 -20.91 -10.85
N LEU A 115 30.07 -20.27 -11.99
CA LEU A 115 29.03 -19.24 -12.04
C LEU A 115 27.63 -19.82 -11.79
N GLN A 116 27.34 -21.04 -12.26
CA GLN A 116 26.09 -21.74 -11.93
C GLN A 116 25.94 -21.93 -10.41
N ALA A 117 26.98 -22.40 -9.72
CA ALA A 117 26.96 -22.59 -8.27
C ALA A 117 26.75 -21.26 -7.52
N GLN A 118 27.42 -20.19 -7.95
CA GLN A 118 27.24 -18.86 -7.38
C GLN A 118 25.78 -18.37 -7.52
N ILE A 119 25.23 -18.41 -8.74
CA ILE A 119 23.86 -17.93 -9.00
C ILE A 119 22.83 -18.78 -8.23
N ALA A 120 23.04 -20.10 -8.12
CA ALA A 120 22.19 -20.97 -7.33
C ALA A 120 22.16 -20.55 -5.84
N ALA A 121 23.31 -20.20 -5.25
CA ALA A 121 23.39 -19.70 -3.88
C ALA A 121 22.68 -18.35 -3.72
N GLU A 122 22.89 -17.41 -4.65
CA GLU A 122 22.21 -16.11 -4.64
C GLU A 122 20.68 -16.25 -4.74
N LYS A 123 20.19 -17.16 -5.59
CA LYS A 123 18.76 -17.49 -5.68
C LYS A 123 18.22 -18.08 -4.39
N GLN A 124 19.02 -18.86 -3.66
CA GLN A 124 18.60 -19.38 -2.37
C GLN A 124 18.43 -18.25 -1.35
N VAL A 125 19.40 -17.33 -1.26
CA VAL A 125 19.29 -16.13 -0.40
C VAL A 125 18.00 -15.36 -0.68
N LEU A 126 17.65 -15.16 -1.96
CA LEU A 126 16.40 -14.49 -2.34
C LEU A 126 15.14 -15.25 -1.86
N ARG A 127 15.14 -16.58 -1.95
CA ARG A 127 14.00 -17.42 -1.51
C ARG A 127 13.81 -17.40 0.00
N ASP A 128 14.88 -17.24 0.76
CA ASP A 128 14.88 -17.26 2.22
C ASP A 128 14.40 -15.93 2.83
N ILE A 129 14.33 -14.84 2.04
CA ILE A 129 13.92 -13.50 2.50
C ILE A 129 12.61 -13.51 3.30
N PRO A 130 11.50 -14.13 2.85
CA PRO A 130 10.23 -14.07 3.60
C PRO A 130 10.27 -14.77 4.96
N GLN A 131 11.23 -15.66 5.18
CA GLN A 131 11.40 -16.40 6.44
C GLN A 131 12.39 -15.71 7.39
N THR A 132 13.37 -15.01 6.83
CA THR A 132 14.48 -14.39 7.58
C THR A 132 14.27 -12.90 7.85
N PHE A 133 13.45 -12.22 7.04
CA PHE A 133 13.18 -10.80 7.17
C PHE A 133 11.96 -10.53 8.07
N ASP A 134 12.22 -10.38 9.36
CA ASP A 134 11.19 -10.16 10.37
C ASP A 134 10.66 -8.72 10.35
N LEU A 135 9.38 -8.56 9.98
CA LEU A 135 8.68 -7.27 10.00
C LEU A 135 7.93 -7.00 11.31
N SER A 136 7.81 -7.99 12.19
CA SER A 136 7.01 -7.90 13.42
C SER A 136 7.55 -6.84 14.39
N ILE A 137 8.87 -6.62 14.37
CA ILE A 137 9.57 -5.63 15.20
C ILE A 137 9.22 -4.17 14.85
N HIS A 138 8.71 -3.90 13.65
CA HIS A 138 8.39 -2.53 13.22
C HIS A 138 6.99 -2.16 13.66
N THR A 139 6.88 -1.24 14.62
CA THR A 139 5.60 -0.87 15.29
C THR A 139 4.94 0.38 14.72
N ASN A 140 5.57 1.06 13.77
CA ASN A 140 5.01 2.25 13.12
C ASN A 140 5.28 2.26 11.60
N PRO A 141 4.48 2.99 10.80
CA PRO A 141 4.60 3.01 9.34
C PRO A 141 5.95 3.49 8.82
N THR A 142 6.55 4.49 9.49
CA THR A 142 7.85 5.05 9.08
C THR A 142 8.97 4.01 9.19
N ALA A 143 9.03 3.31 10.32
CA ALA A 143 9.99 2.23 10.52
C ALA A 143 9.75 1.06 9.55
N LEU A 144 8.49 0.70 9.29
CA LEU A 144 8.14 -0.35 8.33
C LEU A 144 8.56 0.01 6.90
N LYS A 145 8.34 1.27 6.49
CA LYS A 145 8.75 1.78 5.16
C LYS A 145 10.26 1.79 4.99
N ALA A 146 11.01 2.00 6.07
CA ALA A 146 12.47 1.95 6.10
C ALA A 146 13.02 0.52 6.00
N ALA A 147 12.28 -0.48 6.49
CA ALA A 147 12.67 -1.87 6.50
C ALA A 147 12.63 -2.48 5.09
N TRP A 148 13.80 -2.70 4.49
CA TRP A 148 13.92 -3.34 3.19
C TRP A 148 15.09 -4.34 3.18
N PRO A 149 14.93 -5.57 2.65
CA PRO A 149 16.03 -6.53 2.59
C PRO A 149 17.20 -6.01 1.77
N THR A 150 18.42 -6.17 2.30
CA THR A 150 19.65 -5.86 1.57
C THR A 150 19.75 -6.71 0.31
N GLY A 151 20.18 -6.12 -0.80
CA GLY A 151 20.35 -6.82 -2.08
C GLY A 151 19.10 -6.85 -2.98
N LEU A 152 17.93 -6.43 -2.47
CA LEU A 152 16.77 -6.16 -3.34
C LEU A 152 16.75 -4.70 -3.77
N PRO A 153 16.47 -4.40 -5.06
CA PRO A 153 16.19 -3.03 -5.50
C PRO A 153 15.06 -2.41 -4.68
N ARG A 154 15.24 -1.17 -4.24
CA ARG A 154 14.20 -0.48 -3.46
C ARG A 154 13.26 0.25 -4.42
N PRO A 155 11.96 -0.12 -4.48
CA PRO A 155 11.01 0.62 -5.28
C PRO A 155 10.75 1.99 -4.66
N ALA A 156 10.27 2.94 -5.48
CA ALA A 156 9.71 4.17 -4.95
C ALA A 156 8.43 3.82 -4.17
N LEU A 157 8.47 3.96 -2.85
CA LEU A 157 7.39 3.63 -1.91
C LEU A 157 6.71 4.86 -1.32
#